data_AF-A0A3P3RA02-F1
#
_entry.id   AF-A0A3P3RA02-F1
#
_cell.length_a   1.000
_cell.length_b   1.000
_cell.length_c   1.000
_cell.angle_alpha   90.00
_cell.angle_beta   90.00
_cell.angle_gamma   90.00
#
_symmetry.space_group_name_H-M   'P 1'
#
loop_
_entity.id
_entity.type
_entity.pdbx_description
1 polymer ?
#
loop_
_entity_poly.entity_id
_entity_poly.type
_entity_poly.pdbx_seq_one_letter_code
_entity_poly.pdbx_strand_id
1 'polypeptide(L)'
;MPNGIIDTITLAITVAFALPVGMFGAQFLLSGQYVLGGVFVGIAALMVAAEEYITTPGDLPAIAAQRVVGSITTTDNGQTDKKNES
;
A
#
# COMPACT_ATOMS: atom_id res chain seq x y z
N MET A 1 -12.99 -20.89 3.22
CA MET A 1 -14.28 -20.16 3.30
C MET A 1 -14.40 -19.64 4.71
N PRO A 2 -14.26 -18.32 4.94
CA PRO A 2 -14.42 -17.73 6.26
C PRO A 2 -15.89 -17.84 6.67
N ASN A 3 -16.20 -18.70 7.63
CA ASN A 3 -17.57 -19.12 7.96
C ASN A 3 -17.94 -18.76 9.40
N GLY A 4 -17.66 -17.53 9.86
CA GLY A 4 -17.96 -17.15 11.24
C GLY A 4 -18.14 -15.66 11.46
N ILE A 5 -19.12 -15.31 12.29
CA ILE A 5 -19.40 -13.95 12.78
C ILE A 5 -18.15 -13.33 13.43
N ILE A 6 -17.29 -14.15 14.03
CA ILE A 6 -16.02 -13.73 14.63
C ILE A 6 -15.09 -13.10 13.60
N ASP A 7 -15.04 -13.64 12.38
CA ASP A 7 -14.17 -13.13 11.33
C ASP A 7 -14.61 -11.74 10.86
N THR A 8 -15.93 -11.54 10.76
CA THR A 8 -16.52 -10.22 10.49
C THR A 8 -16.25 -9.22 11.61
N ILE A 9 -16.23 -9.67 12.87
CA ILE A 9 -15.90 -8.80 14.01
C ILE A 9 -14.42 -8.41 13.98
N THR A 10 -13.51 -9.33 13.68
CA THR A 10 -12.08 -9.04 13.52
C THR A 10 -11.84 -8.02 12.42
N LEU A 11 -12.43 -8.23 11.24
CA LEU A 11 -12.39 -7.28 10.13
C LEU A 11 -12.95 -5.91 10.54
N ALA A 12 -14.09 -5.88 11.26
CA ALA A 12 -14.70 -4.63 11.70
C ALA A 12 -13.81 -3.85 12.67
N ILE A 13 -13.07 -4.54 13.56
CA ILE A 13 -12.11 -3.91 14.47
C ILE A 13 -10.95 -3.29 13.69
N THR A 14 -10.41 -4.00 12.71
CA THR A 14 -9.30 -3.47 11.89
C THR A 14 -9.76 -2.32 11.01
N VAL A 15 -10.96 -2.39 10.42
CA VAL A 15 -11.55 -1.27 9.70
C VAL A 15 -11.75 -0.07 10.63
N ALA A 16 -12.18 -0.28 11.88
CA ALA A 16 -12.30 0.81 12.84
C ALA A 16 -10.95 1.52 13.11
N PHE A 17 -9.83 0.80 13.05
CA PHE A 17 -8.47 1.38 13.11
C PHE A 17 -8.01 1.99 11.78
N ALA A 18 -8.39 1.42 10.64
CA ALA A 18 -8.05 1.95 9.33
C ALA A 18 -8.81 3.25 9.00
N LEU A 19 -10.02 3.42 9.54
CA LEU A 19 -10.87 4.62 9.34
C LEU A 19 -10.16 5.93 9.71
N PRO A 20 -9.59 6.13 10.91
CA PRO A 20 -8.89 7.37 11.24
C PRO A 20 -7.67 7.62 10.33
N VAL A 21 -6.97 6.58 9.88
CA VAL A 21 -5.83 6.69 8.95
C VAL A 21 -6.30 7.11 7.56
N GLY A 22 -7.36 6.47 7.05
CA GLY A 22 -7.99 6.81 5.77
C GLY A 22 -8.61 8.20 5.78
N MET A 23 -9.18 8.63 6.91
CA MET A 23 -9.72 9.97 7.10
C MET A 23 -8.60 11.03 7.05
N PHE A 24 -7.43 10.74 7.62
CA PHE A 24 -6.25 11.58 7.50
C PHE A 24 -5.76 11.69 6.05
N GLY A 25 -5.70 10.57 5.33
CA GLY A 25 -5.33 10.54 3.92
C GLY A 25 -6.31 11.34 3.05
N ALA A 26 -7.61 11.16 3.28
CA ALA A 26 -8.67 11.89 2.60
C ALA A 26 -8.56 13.41 2.85
N GLN A 27 -8.26 13.83 4.09
CA GLN A 27 -7.99 15.25 4.40
C GLN A 27 -6.79 15.81 3.62
N PHE A 28 -5.70 15.05 3.50
CA PHE A 28 -4.55 15.49 2.72
C PHE A 28 -4.84 15.57 1.21
N LEU A 29 -5.63 14.64 0.68
CA LEU A 29 -6.13 14.67 -0.71
C LEU A 29 -7.01 15.91 -0.96
N LEU A 30 -7.92 16.20 -0.04
CA LEU A 30 -8.81 17.37 -0.08
C LEU A 30 -8.05 18.69 0.09
N SER A 31 -6.92 18.66 0.82
CA SER A 31 -6.03 19.82 1.00
C SER A 31 -5.11 20.08 -0.20
N GLY A 32 -5.24 19.32 -1.29
CA GLY A 32 -4.40 19.45 -2.49
C GLY A 32 -3.03 18.77 -2.39
N GLN A 33 -2.73 18.14 -1.26
CA GLN A 33 -1.49 17.40 -1.02
C GLN A 33 -1.65 15.94 -1.49
N TYR A 34 -1.86 15.74 -2.79
CA TYR A 34 -2.16 14.44 -3.40
C TYR A 34 -1.11 13.37 -3.12
N VAL A 35 0.18 13.76 -3.07
CA VAL A 35 1.28 12.83 -2.76
C VAL A 35 1.14 12.27 -1.35
N LEU A 36 0.95 13.14 -0.35
CA LEU A 36 0.88 12.73 1.04
C LEU A 36 -0.43 12.00 1.35
N GLY A 37 -1.54 12.47 0.80
CA GLY A 37 -2.83 11.80 0.95
C GLY A 37 -2.88 10.43 0.25
N GLY A 38 -2.25 10.30 -0.91
CA GLY A 38 -2.07 9.01 -1.60
C GLY A 38 -1.25 8.02 -0.77
N VAL A 39 -0.17 8.47 -0.13
CA VAL A 39 0.63 7.64 0.79
C VAL A 39 -0.21 7.14 1.96
N PHE A 40 -0.96 8.02 2.63
CA PHE A 40 -1.81 7.63 3.77
C PHE A 40 -2.94 6.68 3.38
N VAL A 41 -3.60 6.92 2.23
CA VAL A 41 -4.61 6.00 1.71
C VAL A 41 -4.00 4.65 1.33
N GLY A 42 -2.80 4.64 0.74
CA GLY A 42 -2.05 3.42 0.45
C GLY A 42 -1.71 2.63 1.71
N ILE A 43 -1.30 3.30 2.79
CA ILE A 43 -1.05 2.67 4.09
C ILE A 43 -2.33 2.10 4.68
N ALA A 44 -3.45 2.83 4.64
CA ALA A 44 -4.73 2.34 5.13
C ALA A 44 -5.19 1.09 4.36
N ALA A 45 -5.07 1.11 3.02
CA ALA A 45 -5.37 -0.03 2.17
C ALA A 45 -4.45 -1.22 2.47
N LEU A 46 -3.15 -0.98 2.70
CA LEU A 46 -2.20 -2.02 3.12
C LEU A 46 -2.55 -2.60 4.49
N MET A 47 -3.02 -1.77 5.43
CA MET A 47 -3.39 -2.23 6.77
C MET A 47 -4.56 -3.22 6.70
N VAL A 48 -5.55 -2.94 5.85
CA VAL A 48 -6.70 -3.82 5.63
C VAL A 48 -6.31 -5.05 4.80
N ALA A 49 -5.54 -4.86 3.72
CA ALA A 49 -5.09 -5.95 2.87
C ALA A 49 -4.12 -6.91 3.58
N ALA A 50 -3.41 -6.43 4.61
CA ALA A 50 -2.52 -7.26 5.40
C ALA A 50 -3.29 -8.35 6.16
N GLU A 51 -4.45 -8.07 6.75
CA GLU A 51 -5.21 -9.13 7.45
C GLU A 51 -5.65 -10.25 6.52
N GLU A 52 -6.15 -9.90 5.33
CA GLU A 52 -6.69 -10.87 4.38
C GLU A 52 -5.58 -11.69 3.68
N TYR A 53 -4.40 -11.09 3.48
CA TYR A 53 -3.32 -11.68 2.66
C TYR A 53 -2.13 -12.22 3.47
N ILE A 54 -1.86 -11.70 4.68
CA ILE A 54 -0.69 -12.07 5.52
C ILE A 54 -1.00 -13.25 6.48
N THR A 55 -2.27 -13.67 6.61
CA THR A 55 -2.62 -14.87 7.40
C THR A 55 -2.20 -16.18 6.73
N THR A 56 -1.55 -16.13 5.55
CA THR A 56 -0.75 -17.24 5.02
C THR A 56 0.70 -17.04 5.46
N PRO A 57 1.17 -17.71 6.54
CA PRO A 57 2.32 -17.28 7.33
C PRO A 57 3.70 -17.39 6.63
N GLY A 58 3.77 -17.76 5.35
CA GLY A 58 5.02 -18.15 4.68
C GLY A 58 5.61 -17.16 3.66
N ASP A 59 4.80 -16.58 2.77
CA ASP A 59 5.34 -16.27 1.43
C ASP A 59 5.42 -14.78 1.04
N LEU A 60 5.12 -13.84 1.95
CA LEU A 60 4.98 -12.43 1.58
C LEU A 60 6.10 -11.44 1.94
N PRO A 61 6.95 -11.63 2.97
CA PRO A 61 8.00 -10.66 3.28
C PRO A 61 8.99 -10.47 2.11
N ALA A 62 9.30 -11.56 1.41
CA ALA A 62 10.29 -11.58 0.33
C ALA A 62 9.81 -10.87 -0.94
N ILE A 63 8.53 -10.95 -1.28
CA ILE A 63 7.99 -10.34 -2.51
C ILE A 63 7.80 -8.83 -2.33
N ALA A 64 7.37 -8.39 -1.15
CA ALA A 64 7.27 -6.97 -0.81
C ALA A 64 8.65 -6.29 -0.81
N ALA A 65 9.68 -6.94 -0.24
CA ALA A 65 11.05 -6.44 -0.26
C ALA A 65 11.59 -6.26 -1.69
N GLN A 66 11.33 -7.23 -2.58
CA GLN A 66 11.77 -7.16 -3.99
C GLN A 66 11.07 -6.03 -4.76
N ARG A 67 9.78 -5.77 -4.49
CA ARG A 67 9.02 -4.70 -5.14
C ARG A 67 9.51 -3.31 -4.72
N VAL A 68 9.84 -3.14 -3.43
CA VAL A 68 10.43 -1.90 -2.91
C VAL A 68 11.80 -1.65 -3.56
N VAL A 69 12.68 -2.66 -3.60
CA VAL A 69 14.00 -2.58 -4.26
C VAL A 69 13.90 -2.31 -5.76
N GLY A 70 12.97 -2.96 -6.48
CA GLY A 70 12.78 -2.71 -7.92
C GLY A 70 12.26 -1.29 -8.22
N SER A 71 11.47 -0.71 -7.33
CA SER A 71 10.92 0.65 -7.48
C SER A 71 11.95 1.76 -7.25
N ILE A 72 12.90 1.55 -6.32
CA ILE A 72 14.01 2.50 -6.07
C ILE A 72 15.04 2.46 -7.21
N THR A 73 15.27 1.30 -7.83
CA THR A 73 16.14 1.20 -9.01
C THR A 73 15.49 1.82 -10.27
N THR A 74 14.17 1.75 -10.41
CA THR A 74 13.47 2.32 -11.56
C THR A 74 13.40 3.85 -11.52
N THR A 75 13.43 4.46 -10.33
CA THR A 75 13.38 5.93 -10.20
C THR A 75 14.72 6.60 -10.55
N ASP A 76 15.82 5.84 -10.63
CA ASP A 76 17.14 6.36 -11.01
C ASP A 76 17.37 6.45 -12.54
N ASN A 77 16.58 5.75 -13.37
CA ASN A 77 16.83 5.74 -14.82
C ASN A 77 15.72 6.40 -15.63
N GLY A 78 15.71 7.73 -15.57
CA GLY A 78 15.05 8.59 -16.52
C GLY A 78 16.05 9.51 -17.24
N GLN A 79 17.00 8.98 -18.01
CA GLN A 79 17.65 9.76 -19.09
C GLN A 79 18.09 8.93 -20.30
N THR A 80 17.14 8.81 -21.22
CA THR A 80 17.26 9.14 -22.65
C THR A 80 18.39 8.53 -23.47
N ASP A 81 17.97 7.60 -24.34
CA ASP A 81 18.39 7.50 -25.73
C ASP A 81 18.73 8.86 -26.35
N LYS A 82 19.99 9.07 -26.78
CA LYS A 82 20.32 9.85 -27.99
C LYS A 82 21.57 9.30 -28.69
N LYS A 83 21.28 8.59 -29.80
CA LYS A 83 21.75 8.90 -31.16
C LYS A 83 23.26 8.78 -31.44
N ASN A 84 23.58 7.67 -32.10
CA ASN A 84 24.53 7.54 -33.21
C ASN A 84 24.69 8.84 -34.05
N GLU A 85 25.94 9.30 -34.20
CA GLU A 85 26.53 10.11 -35.30
C GLU A 85 27.80 10.79 -34.73
N SER A 86 29.01 10.78 -35.30
CA SER A 86 29.62 10.24 -36.52
C SER A 86 31.12 10.11 -36.28
#